data_AF-A0AAW5F5F8-F1
#
_entry.id   AF-A0AAW5F5F8-F1
#
_cell.length_a   1.000
_cell.length_b   1.000
_cell.length_c   1.000
_cell.angle_alpha   90.00
_cell.angle_beta   90.00
_cell.angle_gamma   90.00
#
_symmetry.space_group_name_H-M   'P 1'
#
loop_
_entity.id
_entity.type
_entity.pdbx_description
1 polymer ?
#
loop_
_entity_poly.entity_id
_entity_poly.type
_entity_poly.pdbx_seq_one_letter_code
_entity_poly.pdbx_strand_id
1 'polypeptide(L)'
;MIKLNRMTRKRWAAMLLAAAFMIASAPAAYADGPSGPASDTAIAENSREEAKGPGAGPEQTSQPEQQPEQTSQPEQQPEQPEQTTQPEQQPEQTTQPEQQPVQPEQPAEGMIASGGRYIDPTKPMVALTFDDGPYAPVGNRIMDSLEQHNGRATFFVVGSRVPSYQAEIKRMHNNGHEIGNHTYEHKYLNKLNAAQIRSQIDRCNQTVAAVTGEAPALVRLPGGNKNNTVLANINQPIIMWNIDTLDWKTRNAASSVQKVLGSVKDGDIVLMHELYTASGDAAVTLIPALTERGYQLVTVSELARFRGGLSNKGVYYSFPK
;
A
#
# COMPACT_ATOMS: atom_id res chain seq x y z
N MET A 1 -48.35 51.20 -4.83
CA MET A 1 -48.88 50.11 -5.67
C MET A 1 -47.77 49.63 -6.59
N ILE A 2 -47.37 48.36 -6.50
CA ILE A 2 -47.03 47.43 -7.59
C ILE A 2 -46.69 46.10 -6.91
N LYS A 3 -47.09 45.03 -7.59
CA LYS A 3 -47.55 43.75 -7.05
C LYS A 3 -46.43 42.81 -6.59
N LEU A 4 -46.75 42.16 -5.47
CA LEU A 4 -46.27 40.86 -5.03
C LEU A 4 -46.45 39.81 -6.14
N ASN A 5 -45.42 39.01 -6.44
CA ASN A 5 -45.60 37.75 -7.17
C ASN A 5 -45.05 36.58 -6.36
N ARG A 6 -45.98 35.69 -5.99
CA ARG A 6 -45.74 34.37 -5.40
C ARG A 6 -45.44 33.38 -6.52
N MET A 7 -44.45 32.50 -6.35
CA MET A 7 -44.47 31.11 -6.84
C MET A 7 -43.33 30.34 -6.15
N THR A 8 -43.65 29.59 -5.09
CA THR A 8 -43.89 28.12 -5.05
C THR A 8 -42.63 27.25 -4.92
N ARG A 9 -42.39 26.88 -3.65
CA ARG A 9 -41.89 25.61 -3.11
C ARG A 9 -41.59 24.50 -4.14
N LYS A 10 -40.38 23.92 -4.08
CA LYS A 10 -40.21 22.46 -4.07
C LYS A 10 -39.10 22.05 -3.10
N ARG A 11 -39.51 21.23 -2.13
CA ARG A 11 -38.69 20.50 -1.16
C ARG A 11 -38.06 19.32 -1.92
N TRP A 12 -36.77 19.10 -1.81
CA TRP A 12 -36.18 17.81 -2.16
C TRP A 12 -36.17 16.95 -0.90
N ALA A 13 -37.10 16.01 -0.86
CA ALA A 13 -37.17 14.96 0.15
C ALA A 13 -36.28 13.79 -0.28
N ALA A 14 -35.71 13.14 0.73
CA ALA A 14 -34.77 12.04 0.65
C ALA A 14 -35.25 10.82 -0.14
N MET A 15 -34.31 10.14 -0.81
CA MET A 15 -34.42 8.73 -1.16
C MET A 15 -33.21 7.99 -0.56
N LEU A 16 -33.42 7.43 0.63
CA LEU A 16 -32.61 6.35 1.19
C LEU A 16 -33.10 5.05 0.53
N LEU A 17 -32.34 4.54 -0.45
CA LEU A 17 -32.55 3.18 -0.95
C LEU A 17 -31.71 2.23 -0.09
N ALA A 18 -32.38 1.53 0.82
CA ALA A 18 -31.79 0.38 1.51
C ALA A 18 -31.76 -0.81 0.53
N ALA A 19 -30.58 -1.12 -0.02
CA ALA A 19 -30.35 -2.36 -0.74
C ALA A 19 -29.97 -3.47 0.26
N ALA A 20 -30.95 -4.30 0.63
CA ALA A 20 -30.70 -5.54 1.35
C ALA A 20 -30.20 -6.59 0.35
N PHE A 21 -28.92 -6.91 0.39
CA PHE A 21 -28.37 -8.08 -0.31
C PHE A 21 -28.44 -9.30 0.63
N MET A 22 -29.39 -10.19 0.38
CA MET A 22 -29.27 -11.58 0.81
C MET A 22 -28.36 -12.30 -0.17
N ILE A 23 -27.22 -12.81 0.30
CA ILE A 23 -26.40 -13.74 -0.46
C ILE A 23 -26.53 -15.11 0.18
N ALA A 24 -27.14 -16.02 -0.58
CA ALA A 24 -27.18 -17.44 -0.30
C ALA A 24 -25.77 -18.04 -0.35
N SER A 25 -25.40 -18.78 0.68
CA SER A 25 -24.17 -19.57 0.76
C SER A 25 -24.29 -20.83 -0.10
N ALA A 26 -23.40 -20.95 -1.09
CA ALA A 26 -23.07 -22.23 -1.73
C ALA A 26 -21.55 -22.45 -1.61
N PRO A 27 -21.08 -23.68 -1.33
CA PRO A 27 -19.66 -23.95 -1.14
C PRO A 27 -18.95 -24.05 -2.49
N ALA A 28 -17.98 -23.16 -2.73
CA ALA A 28 -17.03 -23.32 -3.83
C ALA A 28 -15.82 -24.10 -3.31
N ALA A 29 -15.66 -25.33 -3.80
CA ALA A 29 -14.40 -26.05 -3.75
C ALA A 29 -13.41 -25.34 -4.69
N TYR A 30 -12.24 -24.94 -4.18
CA TYR A 30 -11.13 -24.50 -5.02
C TYR A 30 -9.81 -25.07 -4.53
N ALA A 31 -9.02 -25.42 -5.55
CA ALA A 31 -7.85 -26.25 -5.56
C ALA A 31 -6.63 -25.62 -4.89
N ASP A 32 -5.74 -26.52 -4.43
CA ASP A 32 -4.44 -26.26 -3.83
C ASP A 32 -3.54 -25.40 -4.72
N GLY A 33 -3.01 -24.33 -4.11
CA GLY A 33 -1.88 -23.53 -4.57
C GLY A 33 -0.90 -23.35 -3.40
N PRO A 34 0.40 -23.11 -3.67
CA PRO A 34 1.49 -23.60 -2.85
C PRO A 34 1.50 -22.98 -1.45
N SER A 35 1.65 -23.87 -0.47
CA SER A 35 1.82 -23.62 0.95
C SER A 35 2.96 -22.62 1.22
N GLY A 36 2.60 -21.42 1.67
CA GLY A 36 3.51 -20.53 2.40
C GLY A 36 3.91 -21.18 3.73
N PRO A 37 5.08 -20.83 4.30
CA PRO A 37 5.68 -21.59 5.38
C PRO A 37 4.76 -21.64 6.59
N ALA A 38 4.44 -22.86 6.99
CA ALA A 38 3.66 -23.17 8.16
C ALA A 38 4.34 -22.61 9.42
N SER A 39 3.51 -22.09 10.31
CA SER A 39 3.87 -21.81 11.70
C SER A 39 4.20 -23.12 12.41
N ASP A 40 5.48 -23.46 12.51
CA ASP A 40 5.94 -24.63 13.25
C ASP A 40 5.85 -24.40 14.77
N THR A 41 4.79 -24.95 15.35
CA THR A 41 4.79 -25.41 16.75
C THR A 41 4.69 -26.93 16.73
N ALA A 42 5.81 -27.63 16.95
CA ALA A 42 5.81 -29.01 17.44
C ALA A 42 7.17 -29.37 18.06
N ILE A 43 7.07 -30.19 19.11
CA ILE A 43 8.10 -30.64 20.04
C ILE A 43 8.90 -31.81 19.45
N ALA A 44 10.11 -31.98 19.96
CA ALA A 44 11.08 -33.02 19.64
C ALA A 44 10.58 -34.46 19.85
N GLU A 45 11.05 -35.42 19.03
CA GLU A 45 11.75 -36.64 19.46
C GLU A 45 12.26 -37.49 18.27
N ASN A 46 13.55 -37.87 18.37
CA ASN A 46 14.26 -39.05 17.86
C ASN A 46 13.77 -39.85 16.63
N SER A 47 14.62 -39.99 15.61
CA SER A 47 15.47 -41.21 15.36
C SER A 47 16.12 -41.22 13.96
N ARG A 48 17.29 -41.87 13.90
CA ARG A 48 18.20 -42.13 12.75
C ARG A 48 17.49 -42.92 11.63
N GLU A 49 17.87 -42.84 10.34
CA GLU A 49 19.06 -43.47 9.72
C GLU A 49 19.17 -43.12 8.20
N GLU A 50 20.42 -43.11 7.70
CA GLU A 50 21.00 -43.43 6.36
C GLU A 50 20.12 -43.70 5.11
N ALA A 51 20.57 -43.65 3.85
CA ALA A 51 21.65 -43.05 3.06
C ALA A 51 21.43 -43.49 1.57
N LYS A 52 22.16 -42.86 0.63
CA LYS A 52 22.52 -43.29 -0.76
C LYS A 52 21.67 -42.79 -1.96
N GLY A 53 22.31 -41.96 -2.79
CA GLY A 53 22.13 -41.93 -4.27
C GLY A 53 22.95 -43.04 -4.94
N PRO A 54 23.45 -42.93 -6.20
CA PRO A 54 23.35 -41.82 -7.19
C PRO A 54 23.14 -42.29 -8.68
N GLY A 55 23.23 -41.35 -9.64
CA GLY A 55 23.50 -41.59 -11.09
C GLY A 55 22.93 -40.47 -11.98
N ALA A 56 23.70 -39.47 -12.43
CA ALA A 56 24.65 -39.40 -13.58
C ALA A 56 23.97 -39.32 -14.99
N GLY A 57 24.21 -38.21 -15.71
CA GLY A 57 23.68 -37.83 -17.06
C GLY A 57 24.40 -38.50 -18.24
N PRO A 58 24.73 -37.86 -19.41
CA PRO A 58 24.43 -36.52 -20.00
C PRO A 58 23.81 -36.65 -21.45
N GLU A 59 23.49 -35.63 -22.27
CA GLU A 59 24.31 -34.82 -23.22
C GLU A 59 23.34 -34.02 -24.15
N GLN A 60 23.50 -32.69 -24.33
CA GLN A 60 24.04 -31.94 -25.50
C GLN A 60 23.22 -31.85 -26.82
N THR A 61 23.06 -30.60 -27.31
CA THR A 61 23.18 -30.06 -28.72
C THR A 61 22.22 -28.85 -28.93
N SER A 62 22.69 -27.59 -28.92
CA SER A 62 23.20 -26.72 -30.02
C SER A 62 22.16 -26.02 -30.93
N GLN A 63 22.30 -24.68 -30.97
CA GLN A 63 21.72 -23.55 -31.74
C GLN A 63 21.79 -23.70 -33.30
N PRO A 64 21.30 -22.75 -34.18
CA PRO A 64 21.19 -21.28 -34.01
C PRO A 64 20.03 -20.50 -34.72
N GLU A 65 20.11 -19.18 -34.53
CA GLU A 65 19.31 -18.02 -34.98
C GLU A 65 19.03 -17.88 -36.49
N GLN A 66 17.97 -17.10 -36.85
CA GLN A 66 18.04 -15.97 -37.81
C GLN A 66 16.71 -15.16 -37.92
N GLN A 67 16.82 -13.84 -37.79
CA GLN A 67 16.01 -12.77 -38.41
C GLN A 67 16.99 -12.02 -39.38
N PRO A 68 16.59 -11.22 -40.39
CA PRO A 68 15.66 -10.07 -40.27
C PRO A 68 14.82 -9.78 -41.54
N GLU A 69 13.98 -8.74 -41.53
CA GLU A 69 14.01 -7.65 -42.52
C GLU A 69 12.88 -6.61 -42.33
N GLN A 70 13.30 -5.34 -42.27
CA GLN A 70 12.50 -4.13 -42.44
C GLN A 70 12.43 -3.78 -43.94
N THR A 71 11.33 -3.18 -44.38
CA THR A 71 11.28 -2.40 -45.61
C THR A 71 10.68 -1.03 -45.33
N SER A 72 11.24 0.00 -45.96
CA SER A 72 10.92 1.42 -45.85
C SER A 72 10.81 2.03 -47.25
N GLN A 73 10.14 3.20 -47.30
CA GLN A 73 10.14 4.27 -48.33
C GLN A 73 8.99 4.30 -49.37
N PRO A 74 8.68 5.45 -50.01
CA PRO A 74 9.09 6.86 -49.73
C PRO A 74 7.95 7.91 -49.75
N GLU A 75 8.30 9.11 -49.27
CA GLU A 75 7.61 10.41 -49.40
C GLU A 75 7.58 10.93 -50.86
N GLN A 76 6.53 11.70 -51.20
CA GLN A 76 6.53 12.67 -52.31
C GLN A 76 5.72 13.93 -51.94
N GLN A 77 6.25 15.09 -52.34
CA GLN A 77 5.65 16.43 -52.36
C GLN A 77 6.32 17.20 -53.52
N PRO A 78 5.87 18.40 -53.97
CA PRO A 78 4.51 18.95 -54.17
C PRO A 78 4.28 19.41 -55.64
N GLU A 79 3.03 19.63 -56.05
CA GLU A 79 2.70 20.63 -57.09
C GLU A 79 1.39 21.39 -56.76
N GLN A 80 1.45 22.70 -57.01
CA GLN A 80 0.39 23.73 -57.05
C GLN A 80 0.77 24.67 -58.23
N PRO A 81 -0.08 25.60 -58.73
CA PRO A 81 -1.42 25.99 -58.30
C PRO A 81 -2.43 26.24 -59.45
N GLU A 82 -3.71 26.50 -59.14
CA GLU A 82 -4.49 27.52 -59.86
C GLU A 82 -5.63 28.08 -58.98
N GLN A 83 -5.73 29.41 -58.98
CA GLN A 83 -6.68 30.23 -58.22
C GLN A 83 -7.94 30.51 -59.05
N THR A 84 -9.10 30.42 -58.41
CA THR A 84 -10.25 31.27 -58.73
C THR A 84 -11.00 31.68 -57.45
N THR A 85 -11.03 33.00 -57.25
CA THR A 85 -11.90 33.86 -56.39
C THR A 85 -13.38 33.50 -56.48
N GLN A 86 -14.30 33.69 -55.51
CA GLN A 86 -14.59 34.61 -54.38
C GLN A 86 -15.85 34.02 -53.66
N PRO A 87 -16.50 34.59 -52.60
CA PRO A 87 -16.19 35.78 -51.79
C PRO A 87 -16.14 35.53 -50.26
N GLU A 88 -15.57 36.52 -49.56
CA GLU A 88 -15.42 36.61 -48.11
C GLU A 88 -16.73 36.44 -47.31
N GLN A 89 -16.70 35.52 -46.35
CA GLN A 89 -17.53 35.60 -45.15
C GLN A 89 -16.60 35.78 -43.94
N GLN A 90 -16.86 36.84 -43.17
CA GLN A 90 -16.23 37.12 -41.88
C GLN A 90 -16.33 35.89 -40.97
N PRO A 91 -15.23 35.39 -40.40
CA PRO A 91 -15.31 34.50 -39.26
C PRO A 91 -15.65 35.32 -38.02
N GLU A 92 -16.77 34.99 -37.39
CA GLU A 92 -17.08 35.39 -36.02
C GLU A 92 -15.90 35.01 -35.12
N GLN A 93 -15.32 36.00 -34.45
CA GLN A 93 -14.36 35.78 -33.37
C GLN A 93 -15.07 35.04 -32.25
N THR A 94 -14.90 33.72 -32.20
CA THR A 94 -15.10 32.95 -30.99
C THR A 94 -13.93 33.29 -30.06
N THR A 95 -14.17 34.23 -29.15
CA THR A 95 -13.29 34.48 -28.00
C THR A 95 -13.14 33.18 -27.21
N GLN A 96 -11.98 32.52 -27.34
CA GLN A 96 -11.52 31.54 -26.35
C GLN A 96 -11.36 32.27 -25.02
N PRO A 97 -11.92 31.77 -23.91
CA PRO A 97 -11.60 32.31 -22.60
C PRO A 97 -10.10 32.12 -22.36
N GLU A 98 -9.41 33.23 -22.16
CA GLU A 98 -8.03 33.29 -21.71
C GLU A 98 -7.92 32.46 -20.43
N GLN A 99 -7.22 31.31 -20.51
CA GLN A 99 -6.94 30.50 -19.32
C GLN A 99 -5.97 31.31 -18.46
N GLN A 100 -6.50 31.94 -17.43
CA GLN A 100 -5.69 32.51 -16.36
C GLN A 100 -4.73 31.43 -15.83
N PRO A 101 -3.48 31.76 -15.49
CA PRO A 101 -2.59 30.81 -14.86
C PRO A 101 -3.27 30.32 -13.58
N VAL A 102 -3.54 29.01 -13.50
CA VAL A 102 -4.04 28.38 -12.27
C VAL A 102 -2.94 28.57 -11.23
N GLN A 103 -3.10 29.56 -10.35
CA GLN A 103 -2.24 29.70 -9.18
C GLN A 103 -2.36 28.40 -8.38
N PRO A 104 -1.25 27.82 -7.89
CA PRO A 104 -1.35 26.67 -7.00
C PRO A 104 -2.28 27.05 -5.84
N GLU A 105 -3.38 26.32 -5.67
CA GLU A 105 -4.28 26.54 -4.54
C GLU A 105 -3.43 26.50 -3.27
N GLN A 106 -3.36 27.64 -2.57
CA GLN A 106 -2.73 27.71 -1.27
C GLN A 106 -3.47 26.71 -0.37
N PRO A 107 -2.76 25.84 0.36
CA PRO A 107 -3.40 24.87 1.22
C PRO A 107 -4.31 25.58 2.22
N ALA A 108 -5.46 24.97 2.51
CA ALA A 108 -6.38 25.47 3.53
C ALA A 108 -5.64 25.73 4.86
N GLU A 109 -6.01 26.79 5.56
CA GLU A 109 -5.32 27.21 6.79
C GLU A 109 -5.27 26.06 7.82
N GLY A 110 -4.08 25.81 8.38
CA GLY A 110 -3.84 24.73 9.36
C GLY A 110 -3.45 23.36 8.78
N MET A 111 -3.44 23.21 7.45
CA MET A 111 -2.95 22.01 6.77
C MET A 111 -1.41 21.91 6.82
N ILE A 112 -0.89 20.70 7.04
CA ILE A 112 0.55 20.42 7.14
C ILE A 112 1.00 19.56 5.96
N ALA A 113 2.01 20.01 5.21
CA ALA A 113 2.59 19.24 4.11
C ALA A 113 3.38 18.02 4.63
N SER A 114 3.10 16.83 4.08
CA SER A 114 3.81 15.57 4.38
C SER A 114 3.57 14.54 3.28
N GLY A 115 4.61 13.82 2.85
CA GLY A 115 4.49 12.71 1.89
C GLY A 115 3.87 13.09 0.52
N GLY A 116 4.10 14.32 0.07
CA GLY A 116 3.54 14.85 -1.19
C GLY A 116 2.07 15.26 -1.12
N ARG A 117 1.49 15.37 0.08
CA ARG A 117 0.11 15.79 0.32
C ARG A 117 -0.02 16.67 1.57
N TYR A 118 -1.23 17.13 1.85
CA TYR A 118 -1.57 17.91 3.04
C TYR A 118 -2.40 17.09 4.03
N ILE A 119 -2.09 17.24 5.32
CA ILE A 119 -2.77 16.60 6.45
C ILE A 119 -3.39 17.67 7.34
N ASP A 120 -4.64 17.49 7.73
CA ASP A 120 -5.38 18.30 8.70
C ASP A 120 -5.24 17.69 10.11
N PRO A 121 -4.45 18.26 11.04
CA PRO A 121 -4.24 17.67 12.36
C PRO A 121 -5.49 17.58 13.24
N THR A 122 -6.56 18.31 12.86
CA THR A 122 -7.82 18.36 13.63
C THR A 122 -8.74 17.17 13.33
N LYS A 123 -8.62 16.58 12.14
CA LYS A 123 -9.42 15.43 11.67
C LYS A 123 -8.92 14.10 12.24
N PRO A 124 -9.79 13.07 12.30
CA PRO A 124 -9.39 11.75 12.76
C PRO A 124 -8.37 11.12 11.79
N MET A 125 -7.45 10.32 12.34
CA MET A 125 -6.37 9.67 11.60
C MET A 125 -6.34 8.17 11.91
N VAL A 126 -5.96 7.36 10.93
CA VAL A 126 -5.71 5.93 11.12
C VAL A 126 -4.51 5.51 10.28
N ALA A 127 -3.66 4.65 10.85
CA ALA A 127 -2.55 4.04 10.13
C ALA A 127 -2.94 2.64 9.64
N LEU A 128 -3.14 2.51 8.32
CA LEU A 128 -3.18 1.20 7.69
C LEU A 128 -1.74 0.71 7.52
N THR A 129 -1.47 -0.51 7.99
CA THR A 129 -0.13 -1.07 7.96
C THR A 129 -0.13 -2.48 7.39
N PHE A 130 0.89 -2.80 6.60
CA PHE A 130 0.98 -4.04 5.84
C PHE A 130 2.30 -4.76 6.13
N ASP A 131 2.23 -5.96 6.66
CA ASP A 131 3.39 -6.79 7.00
C ASP A 131 3.73 -7.77 5.84
N ASP A 132 4.90 -8.39 5.95
CA ASP A 132 5.42 -9.48 5.13
C ASP A 132 5.78 -9.19 3.67
N GLY A 133 5.42 -8.01 3.15
CA GLY A 133 5.81 -7.52 1.83
C GLY A 133 7.34 -7.37 1.65
N PRO A 134 7.81 -6.93 0.46
CA PRO A 134 7.05 -6.56 -0.73
C PRO A 134 6.51 -7.75 -1.53
N TYR A 135 5.32 -7.60 -2.13
CA TYR A 135 4.73 -8.49 -3.12
C TYR A 135 3.87 -7.70 -4.13
N ALA A 136 4.53 -7.31 -5.22
CA ALA A 136 4.04 -6.37 -6.23
C ALA A 136 2.59 -6.55 -6.72
N PRO A 137 2.05 -7.77 -6.93
CA PRO A 137 0.66 -7.93 -7.36
C PRO A 137 -0.37 -7.41 -6.33
N VAL A 138 -0.02 -7.39 -5.04
CA VAL A 138 -0.89 -6.92 -3.95
C VAL A 138 -0.52 -5.51 -3.53
N GLY A 139 0.77 -5.24 -3.26
CA GLY A 139 1.21 -3.92 -2.78
C GLY A 139 0.90 -2.79 -3.76
N ASN A 140 1.07 -3.00 -5.06
CA ASN A 140 0.73 -1.98 -6.07
C ASN A 140 -0.76 -1.62 -6.07
N ARG A 141 -1.66 -2.61 -5.95
CA ARG A 141 -3.12 -2.36 -5.91
C ARG A 141 -3.52 -1.56 -4.67
N ILE A 142 -2.85 -1.83 -3.54
CA ILE A 142 -3.05 -1.09 -2.29
C ILE A 142 -2.58 0.37 -2.46
N MET A 143 -1.38 0.57 -3.00
CA MET A 143 -0.83 1.91 -3.26
C MET A 143 -1.68 2.71 -4.25
N ASP A 144 -2.14 2.09 -5.35
CA ASP A 144 -3.05 2.73 -6.32
C ASP A 144 -4.30 3.28 -5.62
N SER A 145 -4.94 2.47 -4.77
CA SER A 145 -6.14 2.87 -4.03
C SER A 145 -5.85 3.99 -3.02
N LEU A 146 -4.73 3.90 -2.29
CA LEU A 146 -4.30 4.94 -1.35
C LEU A 146 -4.07 6.28 -2.07
N GLU A 147 -3.34 6.27 -3.19
CA GLU A 147 -3.03 7.46 -3.98
C GLU A 147 -4.31 8.15 -4.50
N GLN A 148 -5.28 7.38 -4.99
CA GLN A 148 -6.59 7.89 -5.43
C GLN A 148 -7.38 8.60 -4.32
N HIS A 149 -7.14 8.22 -3.06
CA HIS A 149 -7.84 8.77 -1.89
C HIS A 149 -6.95 9.67 -1.04
N ASN A 150 -5.84 10.16 -1.60
CA ASN A 150 -4.87 11.02 -0.92
C ASN A 150 -4.36 10.41 0.42
N GLY A 151 -4.25 9.09 0.46
CA GLY A 151 -3.80 8.32 1.62
C GLY A 151 -2.36 7.84 1.49
N ARG A 152 -1.73 7.54 2.63
CA ARG A 152 -0.47 6.79 2.73
C ARG A 152 -0.61 5.69 3.78
N ALA A 153 0.33 4.76 3.75
CA ALA A 153 0.36 3.59 4.64
C ALA A 153 1.81 3.30 5.03
N THR A 154 1.99 2.43 6.02
CA THR A 154 3.30 1.92 6.42
C THR A 154 3.42 0.45 6.04
N PHE A 155 4.41 0.11 5.22
CA PHE A 155 4.71 -1.26 4.79
C PHE A 155 5.91 -1.78 5.60
N PHE A 156 5.68 -2.76 6.47
CA PHE A 156 6.75 -3.43 7.21
C PHE A 156 7.29 -4.58 6.36
N VAL A 157 8.43 -4.33 5.71
CA VAL A 157 8.97 -5.23 4.68
C VAL A 157 9.96 -6.25 5.25
N VAL A 158 9.95 -7.45 4.67
CA VAL A 158 10.93 -8.50 4.94
C VAL A 158 12.15 -8.29 4.04
N GLY A 159 13.30 -8.05 4.66
CA GLY A 159 14.52 -7.64 3.95
C GLY A 159 14.98 -8.61 2.86
N SER A 160 14.82 -9.92 3.05
CA SER A 160 15.21 -10.93 2.06
C SER A 160 14.39 -10.91 0.76
N ARG A 161 13.21 -10.26 0.77
CA ARG A 161 12.34 -10.13 -0.41
C ARG A 161 12.70 -8.89 -1.24
N VAL A 162 13.19 -7.83 -0.60
CA VAL A 162 13.50 -6.53 -1.22
C VAL A 162 14.30 -6.64 -2.53
N PRO A 163 15.36 -7.47 -2.67
CA PRO A 163 16.13 -7.56 -3.91
C PRO A 163 15.30 -7.97 -5.14
N SER A 164 14.25 -8.77 -4.95
CA SER A 164 13.35 -9.23 -6.02
C SER A 164 12.24 -8.23 -6.36
N TYR A 165 12.01 -7.23 -5.52
CA TYR A 165 10.90 -6.28 -5.63
C TYR A 165 11.37 -4.82 -5.54
N GLN A 166 12.59 -4.53 -6.03
CA GLN A 166 13.18 -3.19 -5.92
C GLN A 166 12.32 -2.08 -6.54
N ALA A 167 11.59 -2.38 -7.63
CA ALA A 167 10.70 -1.41 -8.27
C ALA A 167 9.54 -1.00 -7.36
N GLU A 168 8.94 -1.96 -6.65
CA GLU A 168 7.88 -1.70 -5.68
C GLU A 168 8.40 -0.93 -4.47
N ILE A 169 9.57 -1.28 -3.94
CA ILE A 169 10.20 -0.57 -2.82
C ILE A 169 10.51 0.89 -3.20
N LYS A 170 11.03 1.15 -4.40
CA LYS A 170 11.22 2.52 -4.90
C LYS A 170 9.89 3.26 -5.03
N ARG A 171 8.85 2.58 -5.50
CA ARG A 171 7.51 3.18 -5.61
C ARG A 171 6.95 3.56 -4.24
N MET A 172 6.99 2.65 -3.26
CA MET A 172 6.56 2.92 -1.89
C MET A 172 7.21 4.21 -1.36
N HIS A 173 8.55 4.29 -1.48
CA HIS A 173 9.31 5.45 -1.05
C HIS A 173 8.96 6.73 -1.82
N ASN A 174 9.01 6.70 -3.15
CA ASN A 174 8.82 7.89 -4.00
C ASN A 174 7.40 8.45 -3.90
N ASN A 175 6.41 7.59 -3.66
CA ASN A 175 5.02 8.01 -3.54
C ASN A 175 4.68 8.43 -2.10
N GLY A 176 5.64 8.45 -1.18
CA GLY A 176 5.47 8.96 0.19
C GLY A 176 4.82 7.97 1.16
N HIS A 177 4.79 6.68 0.83
CA HIS A 177 4.50 5.65 1.82
C HIS A 177 5.71 5.45 2.74
N GLU A 178 5.47 4.95 3.94
CA GLU A 178 6.53 4.65 4.88
C GLU A 178 6.97 3.20 4.76
N ILE A 179 8.28 2.95 4.74
CA ILE A 179 8.85 1.60 4.77
C ILE A 179 9.39 1.33 6.17
N GLY A 180 8.78 0.36 6.84
CA GLY A 180 9.20 -0.17 8.13
C GLY A 180 9.99 -1.47 7.97
N ASN A 181 10.75 -1.84 8.99
CA ASN A 181 11.55 -3.07 9.03
C ASN A 181 10.76 -4.21 9.69
N HIS A 182 10.56 -5.32 8.97
CA HIS A 182 9.95 -6.54 9.49
C HIS A 182 10.94 -7.70 9.60
N THR A 183 12.18 -7.38 9.95
CA THR A 183 13.36 -8.26 9.97
C THR A 183 13.83 -8.69 8.59
N TYR A 184 15.02 -9.30 8.52
CA TYR A 184 15.57 -9.75 7.25
C TYR A 184 14.93 -11.06 6.75
N GLU A 185 14.68 -12.03 7.64
CA GLU A 185 14.20 -13.37 7.27
C GLU A 185 12.86 -13.74 7.91
N HIS A 186 12.14 -12.76 8.48
CA HIS A 186 10.89 -12.99 9.20
C HIS A 186 11.04 -13.97 10.38
N LYS A 187 12.19 -13.93 11.07
CA LYS A 187 12.45 -14.79 12.24
C LYS A 187 11.80 -14.24 13.49
N TYR A 188 11.24 -15.12 14.32
CA TYR A 188 10.79 -14.76 15.66
C TYR A 188 11.99 -14.36 16.54
N LEU A 189 12.14 -13.05 16.76
CA LEU A 189 13.32 -12.49 17.42
C LEU A 189 13.49 -12.97 18.87
N ASN A 190 12.40 -13.34 19.55
CA ASN A 190 12.45 -13.90 20.91
C ASN A 190 13.08 -15.30 20.98
N LYS A 191 13.37 -15.93 19.84
CA LYS A 191 14.09 -17.21 19.73
C LYS A 191 15.58 -17.05 19.37
N LEU A 192 16.04 -15.81 19.20
CA LEU A 192 17.38 -15.48 18.75
C LEU A 192 18.24 -14.90 19.87
N ASN A 193 19.56 -15.02 19.73
CA ASN A 193 20.49 -14.31 20.59
C ASN A 193 20.68 -12.85 20.14
N ALA A 194 21.35 -12.04 20.97
CA ALA A 194 21.55 -10.61 20.74
C ALA A 194 22.20 -10.26 19.39
N ALA A 195 23.22 -11.01 18.96
CA ALA A 195 23.91 -10.78 17.69
C ALA A 195 23.01 -11.11 16.50
N GLN A 196 22.26 -12.21 16.59
CA GLN A 196 21.29 -12.59 15.56
C GLN A 196 20.15 -11.58 15.43
N ILE A 197 19.64 -11.04 16.55
CA ILE A 197 18.62 -9.98 16.55
C ILE A 197 19.14 -8.74 15.80
N ARG A 198 20.32 -8.23 16.16
CA ARG A 198 20.91 -7.07 15.48
C ARG A 198 21.12 -7.34 13.99
N SER A 199 21.62 -8.52 13.64
CA SER A 199 21.79 -8.92 12.23
C SER A 199 20.47 -8.92 11.44
N GLN A 200 19.37 -9.38 12.03
CA GLN A 200 18.05 -9.33 11.37
C GLN A 200 17.60 -7.90 11.07
N ILE A 201 17.84 -6.97 12.00
CA ILE A 201 17.45 -5.57 11.84
C ILE A 201 18.39 -4.86 10.87
N ASP A 202 19.70 -4.95 11.09
CA ASP A 202 20.72 -4.22 10.32
C ASP A 202 20.72 -4.64 8.84
N ARG A 203 20.58 -5.94 8.54
CA ARG A 203 20.54 -6.41 7.15
C ARG A 203 19.30 -5.92 6.41
N CYS A 204 18.14 -5.92 7.06
CA CYS A 204 16.93 -5.35 6.46
C CYS A 204 17.10 -3.84 6.22
N ASN A 205 17.63 -3.11 7.21
CA ASN A 205 17.91 -1.68 7.08
C ASN A 205 18.84 -1.37 5.89
N GLN A 206 19.96 -2.10 5.78
CA GLN A 206 20.93 -1.95 4.69
C GLN A 206 20.31 -2.29 3.33
N THR A 207 19.49 -3.34 3.26
CA THR A 207 18.90 -3.78 1.98
C THR A 207 17.88 -2.77 1.48
N VAL A 208 17.05 -2.19 2.36
CA VAL A 208 16.13 -1.12 1.98
C VAL A 208 16.90 0.15 1.59
N ALA A 209 17.88 0.57 2.40
CA ALA A 209 18.68 1.76 2.13
C ALA A 209 19.46 1.67 0.80
N ALA A 210 19.89 0.48 0.39
CA ALA A 210 20.55 0.27 -0.90
C ALA A 210 19.62 0.57 -2.10
N VAL A 211 18.30 0.50 -1.91
CA VAL A 211 17.29 0.71 -2.96
C VAL A 211 16.74 2.14 -2.93
N THR A 212 16.53 2.70 -1.74
CA THR A 212 15.84 3.99 -1.53
C THR A 212 16.77 5.14 -1.15
N GLY A 213 17.98 4.84 -0.65
CA GLY A 213 18.86 5.81 0.00
C GLY A 213 18.57 6.01 1.49
N GLU A 214 17.49 5.44 2.02
CA GLU A 214 17.03 5.65 3.41
C GLU A 214 16.78 4.32 4.13
N ALA A 215 17.33 4.18 5.34
CA ALA A 215 17.03 3.03 6.20
C ALA A 215 15.67 3.22 6.90
N PRO A 216 14.86 2.15 7.08
CA PRO A 216 13.64 2.19 7.86
C PRO A 216 13.85 2.81 9.25
N ALA A 217 12.98 3.74 9.65
CA ALA A 217 13.03 4.34 10.98
C ALA A 217 12.31 3.50 12.04
N LEU A 218 11.41 2.61 11.63
CA LEU A 218 10.52 1.83 12.48
C LEU A 218 10.76 0.33 12.35
N VAL A 219 10.52 -0.43 13.42
CA VAL A 219 10.56 -1.90 13.40
C VAL A 219 9.22 -2.45 13.85
N ARG A 220 8.73 -3.50 13.18
CA ARG A 220 7.65 -4.35 13.70
C ARG A 220 8.15 -5.78 13.87
N LEU A 221 7.80 -6.39 14.99
CA LEU A 221 8.31 -7.71 15.37
C LEU A 221 7.45 -8.81 14.74
N PRO A 222 8.02 -9.81 14.04
CA PRO A 222 7.30 -10.99 13.57
C PRO A 222 6.49 -11.65 14.70
N GLY A 223 5.18 -11.79 14.46
CA GLY A 223 4.20 -12.31 15.43
C GLY A 223 4.00 -11.46 16.69
N GLY A 224 4.49 -10.22 16.73
CA GLY A 224 4.40 -9.35 17.91
C GLY A 224 5.22 -9.85 19.12
N ASN A 225 6.11 -10.82 18.90
CA ASN A 225 6.82 -11.52 19.95
C ASN A 225 8.03 -10.72 20.46
N LYS A 226 8.09 -10.48 21.78
CA LYS A 226 9.19 -9.76 22.43
C LYS A 226 9.58 -10.40 23.76
N ASN A 227 10.85 -10.23 24.14
CA ASN A 227 11.39 -10.50 25.47
C ASN A 227 12.49 -9.45 25.79
N ASN A 228 13.10 -9.54 26.97
CA ASN A 228 14.12 -8.57 27.39
C ASN A 228 15.31 -8.49 26.43
N THR A 229 15.73 -9.63 25.85
CA THR A 229 16.81 -9.66 24.86
C THR A 229 16.44 -8.91 23.59
N VAL A 230 15.22 -9.06 23.09
CA VAL A 230 14.72 -8.31 21.93
C VAL A 230 14.71 -6.81 22.22
N LEU A 231 14.10 -6.39 23.33
CA LEU A 231 13.97 -4.97 23.68
C LEU A 231 15.32 -4.30 23.96
N ALA A 232 16.30 -5.04 24.47
CA ALA A 232 17.64 -4.53 24.70
C ALA A 232 18.44 -4.29 23.39
N ASN A 233 18.11 -5.00 22.31
CA ASN A 233 18.91 -5.06 21.08
C ASN A 233 18.29 -4.38 19.86
N ILE A 234 17.12 -3.74 20.01
CA ILE A 234 16.49 -2.93 18.96
C ILE A 234 16.44 -1.49 19.46
N ASN A 235 17.05 -0.57 18.70
CA ASN A 235 17.09 0.86 19.06
C ASN A 235 15.93 1.66 18.45
N GLN A 236 15.45 1.28 17.28
CA GLN A 236 14.32 1.90 16.60
C GLN A 236 13.02 1.75 17.42
N PRO A 237 12.06 2.68 17.30
CA PRO A 237 10.71 2.50 17.81
C PRO A 237 10.09 1.19 17.29
N ILE A 238 9.47 0.44 18.20
CA ILE A 238 8.77 -0.81 17.90
C ILE A 238 7.28 -0.51 17.75
N ILE A 239 6.73 -0.81 16.58
CA ILE A 239 5.35 -0.55 16.23
C ILE A 239 4.56 -1.85 16.20
N MET A 240 3.59 -1.96 17.09
CA MET A 240 2.61 -3.03 17.15
C MET A 240 1.31 -2.56 16.46
N TRP A 241 0.18 -3.10 16.88
CA TRP A 241 -1.14 -2.77 16.37
C TRP A 241 -2.17 -2.99 17.47
N ASN A 242 -3.30 -2.30 17.38
CA ASN A 242 -4.44 -2.52 18.25
C ASN A 242 -5.65 -3.10 17.51
N ILE A 243 -5.66 -3.06 16.18
CA ILE A 243 -6.63 -3.78 15.34
C ILE A 243 -5.89 -4.85 14.53
N ASP A 244 -6.08 -6.11 14.90
CA ASP A 244 -5.69 -7.26 14.07
C ASP A 244 -6.87 -7.68 13.20
N THR A 245 -6.69 -7.66 11.88
CA THR A 245 -7.72 -8.07 10.91
C THR A 245 -7.89 -9.58 10.83
N LEU A 246 -6.90 -10.35 11.29
CA LEU A 246 -6.79 -11.80 11.11
C LEU A 246 -6.85 -12.22 9.63
N ASP A 247 -6.43 -11.35 8.70
CA ASP A 247 -6.36 -11.65 7.26
C ASP A 247 -5.36 -12.78 6.95
N TRP A 248 -4.30 -12.89 7.75
CA TRP A 248 -3.33 -13.98 7.76
C TRP A 248 -3.96 -15.36 8.04
N LYS A 249 -5.08 -15.38 8.76
CA LYS A 249 -5.80 -16.60 9.13
C LYS A 249 -7.03 -16.84 8.27
N THR A 250 -7.86 -15.82 8.08
CA THR A 250 -9.19 -15.96 7.48
C THR A 250 -9.15 -15.99 5.96
N ARG A 251 -8.14 -15.37 5.33
CA ARG A 251 -8.05 -15.22 3.87
C ARG A 251 -9.34 -14.65 3.25
N ASN A 252 -10.07 -13.82 4.00
CA ASN A 252 -11.38 -13.33 3.61
C ASN A 252 -11.44 -11.80 3.70
N ALA A 253 -11.67 -11.17 2.54
CA ALA A 253 -11.69 -9.71 2.45
C ALA A 253 -12.82 -9.10 3.29
N ALA A 254 -14.02 -9.66 3.21
CA ALA A 254 -15.19 -9.15 3.94
C ALA A 254 -15.01 -9.23 5.47
N SER A 255 -14.40 -10.30 5.99
CA SER A 255 -14.06 -10.42 7.41
C SER A 255 -13.09 -9.33 7.86
N SER A 256 -12.07 -9.04 7.05
CA SER A 256 -11.09 -7.98 7.33
C SER A 256 -11.76 -6.61 7.31
N VAL A 257 -12.60 -6.34 6.31
CA VAL A 257 -13.38 -5.10 6.19
C VAL A 257 -14.29 -4.91 7.40
N GLN A 258 -15.06 -5.93 7.77
CA GLN A 258 -15.97 -5.89 8.92
C GLN A 258 -15.20 -5.63 10.22
N LYS A 259 -14.04 -6.28 10.40
CA LYS A 259 -13.22 -6.11 11.59
C LYS A 259 -12.75 -4.67 11.77
N VAL A 260 -12.22 -4.05 10.71
CA VAL A 260 -11.74 -2.66 10.77
C VAL A 260 -12.91 -1.69 10.93
N LEU A 261 -13.90 -1.74 10.03
CA LEU A 261 -15.00 -0.77 10.02
C LEU A 261 -15.91 -0.86 11.26
N GLY A 262 -15.92 -2.00 11.95
CA GLY A 262 -16.67 -2.21 13.18
C GLY A 262 -15.96 -1.74 14.45
N SER A 263 -14.67 -1.38 14.40
CA SER A 263 -13.89 -1.06 15.61
C SER A 263 -12.95 0.14 15.52
N VAL A 264 -12.67 0.65 14.31
CA VAL A 264 -11.73 1.75 14.06
C VAL A 264 -12.09 3.04 14.81
N LYS A 265 -11.06 3.66 15.41
CA LYS A 265 -11.06 4.93 16.11
C LYS A 265 -9.87 5.79 15.67
N ASP A 266 -9.96 7.09 15.95
CA ASP A 266 -8.83 8.02 15.77
C ASP A 266 -7.62 7.55 16.57
N GLY A 267 -6.47 7.43 15.90
CA GLY A 267 -5.23 6.95 16.51
C GLY A 267 -4.92 5.47 16.32
N ASP A 268 -5.81 4.70 15.68
CA ASP A 268 -5.62 3.26 15.55
C ASP A 268 -4.53 2.89 14.54
N ILE A 269 -3.88 1.76 14.81
CA ILE A 269 -2.94 1.09 13.92
C ILE A 269 -3.53 -0.27 13.55
N VAL A 270 -3.77 -0.46 12.25
CA VAL A 270 -4.41 -1.65 11.68
C VAL A 270 -3.36 -2.57 11.09
N LEU A 271 -3.29 -3.82 11.57
CA LEU A 271 -2.45 -4.88 10.99
C LEU A 271 -3.18 -5.60 9.85
N MET A 272 -2.55 -5.59 8.68
CA MET A 272 -2.87 -6.39 7.49
C MET A 272 -1.55 -6.95 6.91
N HIS A 273 -1.64 -7.79 5.89
CA HIS A 273 -0.48 -8.41 5.25
C HIS A 273 -0.50 -8.22 3.73
N GLU A 274 0.63 -7.87 3.14
CA GLU A 274 0.77 -7.60 1.70
C GLU A 274 0.95 -8.88 0.86
N LEU A 275 0.73 -10.07 1.42
CA LEU A 275 0.97 -11.34 0.73
C LEU A 275 -0.25 -11.90 0.00
N TYR A 276 -1.45 -11.41 0.34
CA TYR A 276 -2.68 -12.13 0.05
C TYR A 276 -3.62 -11.28 -0.79
N THR A 277 -4.15 -11.85 -1.87
CA THR A 277 -5.14 -11.18 -2.73
C THR A 277 -6.32 -10.66 -1.91
N ALA A 278 -6.81 -11.45 -0.96
CA ALA A 278 -7.91 -11.06 -0.06
C ALA A 278 -7.58 -9.83 0.80
N SER A 279 -6.32 -9.65 1.22
CA SER A 279 -5.87 -8.47 1.96
C SER A 279 -5.84 -7.24 1.05
N GLY A 280 -5.39 -7.39 -0.19
CA GLY A 280 -5.48 -6.34 -1.21
C GLY A 280 -6.94 -5.93 -1.50
N ASP A 281 -7.83 -6.90 -1.67
CA ASP A 281 -9.27 -6.64 -1.91
C ASP A 281 -9.92 -5.93 -0.71
N ALA A 282 -9.57 -6.33 0.52
CA ALA A 282 -10.01 -5.65 1.73
C ALA A 282 -9.50 -4.21 1.79
N ALA A 283 -8.22 -3.98 1.50
CA ALA A 283 -7.62 -2.65 1.53
C ALA A 283 -8.29 -1.71 0.51
N VAL A 284 -8.50 -2.16 -0.73
CA VAL A 284 -9.19 -1.41 -1.79
C VAL A 284 -10.63 -1.05 -1.39
N THR A 285 -11.27 -1.85 -0.53
CA THR A 285 -12.59 -1.54 0.02
C THR A 285 -12.51 -0.59 1.23
N LEU A 286 -11.52 -0.77 2.10
CA LEU A 286 -11.35 0.00 3.34
C LEU A 286 -10.94 1.44 3.09
N ILE A 287 -10.03 1.67 2.15
CA ILE A 287 -9.46 2.99 1.85
C ILE A 287 -10.55 4.04 1.53
N PRO A 288 -11.43 3.83 0.53
CA PRO A 288 -12.53 4.76 0.26
C PRO A 288 -13.48 4.87 1.46
N ALA A 289 -13.86 3.76 2.10
CA ALA A 289 -14.83 3.76 3.19
C ALA A 289 -14.34 4.52 4.43
N LEU A 290 -13.05 4.43 4.77
CA LEU A 290 -12.45 5.19 5.87
C LEU A 290 -12.34 6.67 5.52
N THR A 291 -11.95 6.98 4.28
CA THR A 291 -11.87 8.36 3.78
C THR A 291 -13.24 9.04 3.80
N GLU A 292 -14.31 8.35 3.37
CA GLU A 292 -15.69 8.84 3.42
C GLU A 292 -16.18 9.08 4.86
N ARG A 293 -15.70 8.28 5.82
CA ARG A 293 -15.94 8.49 7.26
C ARG A 293 -15.12 9.63 7.87
N GLY A 294 -14.33 10.34 7.06
CA GLY A 294 -13.54 11.49 7.47
C GLY A 294 -12.17 11.16 8.06
N TYR A 295 -11.75 9.89 8.06
CA TYR A 295 -10.41 9.51 8.47
C TYR A 295 -9.37 9.94 7.43
N GLN A 296 -8.23 10.41 7.91
CA GLN A 296 -7.03 10.55 7.10
C GLN A 296 -6.17 9.30 7.24
N LEU A 297 -5.83 8.72 6.09
CA LEU A 297 -4.96 7.55 5.99
C LEU A 297 -3.51 8.03 6.00
N VAL A 298 -2.85 7.83 7.14
CA VAL A 298 -1.51 8.36 7.42
C VAL A 298 -0.51 7.23 7.64
N THR A 299 0.77 7.54 7.44
CA THR A 299 1.85 6.66 7.91
C THR A 299 1.90 6.65 9.44
N VAL A 300 2.56 5.65 10.02
CA VAL A 300 2.76 5.57 11.48
C VAL A 300 3.57 6.76 11.99
N SER A 301 4.63 7.17 11.30
CA SER A 301 5.41 8.35 11.70
C SER A 301 4.60 9.65 11.65
N GLU A 302 3.75 9.83 10.63
CA GLU A 302 2.82 10.98 10.57
C GLU A 302 1.81 10.94 11.72
N LEU A 303 1.20 9.79 11.97
CA LEU A 303 0.25 9.62 13.06
C LEU A 303 0.89 9.98 14.42
N ALA A 304 2.07 9.41 14.69
CA ALA A 304 2.79 9.67 15.92
C ALA A 304 3.18 11.13 16.07
N ARG A 305 3.63 11.79 14.99
CA ARG A 305 4.00 13.21 14.99
C ARG A 305 2.89 14.12 15.52
N PHE A 306 1.63 13.82 15.23
CA PHE A 306 0.47 14.60 15.69
C PHE A 306 -0.10 14.15 17.05
N ARG A 307 0.47 13.10 17.66
CA ARG A 307 -0.11 12.39 18.82
C ARG A 307 0.95 12.00 19.87
N GLY A 308 1.94 12.87 20.10
CA GLY A 308 2.93 12.72 21.18
C GLY A 308 4.31 12.23 20.76
N GLY A 309 4.49 11.87 19.48
CA GLY A 309 5.77 11.51 18.89
C GLY A 309 6.25 10.09 19.20
N LEU A 310 7.43 9.77 18.68
CA LEU A 310 8.12 8.50 18.87
C LEU A 310 9.38 8.72 19.70
N SER A 311 9.73 7.71 20.48
CA SER A 311 10.99 7.63 21.22
C SER A 311 11.72 6.35 20.84
N ASN A 312 13.06 6.42 20.81
CA ASN A 312 13.90 5.25 20.61
C ASN A 312 13.57 4.18 21.66
N LYS A 313 13.51 2.91 21.22
CA LYS A 313 13.10 1.75 22.03
C LYS A 313 11.66 1.78 22.56
N GLY A 314 10.87 2.80 22.25
CA GLY A 314 9.46 2.85 22.60
C GLY A 314 8.67 1.73 21.91
N VAL A 315 7.63 1.22 22.58
CA VAL A 315 6.73 0.20 22.03
C VAL A 315 5.32 0.79 21.93
N TYR A 316 4.77 0.84 20.73
CA TYR A 316 3.52 1.56 20.45
C TYR A 316 2.47 0.62 19.86
N TYR A 317 1.23 0.74 20.32
CA TYR A 317 0.09 -0.07 19.83
C TYR A 317 -0.96 0.78 19.10
N SER A 318 -1.06 2.06 19.48
CA SER A 318 -1.93 3.08 18.92
C SER A 318 -1.44 4.46 19.37
N PHE A 319 -2.04 5.52 18.83
CA PHE A 319 -1.75 6.92 19.13
C PHE A 319 -3.07 7.70 19.36
N PRO A 320 -3.79 7.43 20.46
CA PRO A 320 -5.05 8.08 20.74
C PRO A 320 -4.85 9.60 20.92
N LYS A 321 -5.90 10.36 20.57
CA LYS A 321 -5.96 11.81 20.80
C LYS A 321 -6.31 12.15 22.24
#